data_AF-A0A081N7R9-F1
#
_entry.id   AF-A0A081N7R9-F1
#
_cell.length_a   1.000
_cell.length_b   1.000
_cell.length_c   1.000
_cell.angle_alpha   90.00
_cell.angle_beta   90.00
_cell.angle_gamma   90.00
#
_symmetry.space_group_name_H-M   'P 1'
#
loop_
_entity.id
_entity.type
_entity.pdbx_description
1 polymer ?
#
loop_
_entity_poly.entity_id
_entity_poly.type
_entity_poly.pdbx_seq_one_letter_code
_entity_poly.pdbx_strand_id
1 'polypeptide(L)' 'MKNNRITEAIEMLGLQKLATVCGVTYQAVKKWEKRGRLPRTEWTGETSYATQIEKATDGRISRKQLISTPSAE' A
#
# COMPACT_ATOMS: atom_id res chain seq x y z
N MET A 1 9.72 -15.04 6.90
CA MET A 1 9.64 -14.05 5.80
C MET A 1 8.26 -13.42 5.86
N LYS A 2 8.16 -12.10 6.08
CA LYS A 2 6.87 -11.39 6.13
C LYS A 2 6.64 -10.78 4.75
N ASN A 3 5.99 -11.53 3.89
CA ASN A 3 5.65 -11.12 2.52
C ASN A 3 4.44 -10.19 2.56
N ASN A 4 4.67 -8.92 2.89
CA ASN A 4 3.65 -7.89 2.83
C ASN A 4 3.78 -7.14 1.51
N ARG A 5 2.66 -7.01 0.79
CA ARG A 5 2.61 -6.34 -0.52
C ARG A 5 3.08 -4.90 -0.48
N ILE A 6 3.02 -4.26 0.68
CA ILE A 6 3.56 -2.92 0.88
C ILE A 6 5.10 -2.94 0.81
N THR A 7 5.74 -3.91 1.46
CA THR A 7 7.19 -4.08 1.39
C THR A 7 7.62 -4.40 -0.04
N GLU A 8 6.91 -5.28 -0.75
CA GLU A 8 7.18 -5.53 -2.16
C GLU A 8 7.00 -4.28 -3.02
N ALA A 9 5.95 -3.49 -2.80
CA ALA A 9 5.76 -2.22 -3.50
C ALA A 9 6.94 -1.25 -3.25
N ILE A 10 7.41 -1.18 -2.01
CA ILE A 10 8.54 -0.35 -1.60
C ILE A 10 9.85 -0.82 -2.25
N GLU A 11 10.09 -2.13 -2.34
CA GLU A 11 11.27 -2.69 -2.99
C GLU A 11 11.22 -2.50 -4.51
N MET A 12 10.03 -2.57 -5.13
CA MET A 12 9.85 -2.39 -6.57
C MET A 12 9.97 -0.93 -7.02
N LEU A 13 9.37 0.00 -6.29
CA LEU A 13 9.31 1.42 -6.66
C LEU A 13 10.33 2.31 -5.94
N GLY A 14 10.75 1.89 -4.75
CA GLY A 14 11.43 2.72 -3.78
C GLY A 14 10.47 3.42 -2.83
N LEU A 15 10.85 3.46 -1.55
CA LEU A 15 10.07 4.07 -0.46
C LEU A 15 9.71 5.54 -0.75
N GLN A 16 10.66 6.32 -1.27
CA GLN A 16 10.46 7.73 -1.60
C GLN A 16 9.45 7.90 -2.74
N LYS A 17 9.57 7.12 -3.82
CA LYS A 17 8.68 7.21 -4.97
C LYS A 17 7.26 6.80 -4.59
N LEU A 18 7.11 5.74 -3.80
CA LEU A 18 5.83 5.31 -3.26
C LEU A 18 5.19 6.41 -2.37
N ALA A 19 5.99 7.03 -1.49
CA ALA A 19 5.54 8.12 -0.62
C ALA A 19 5.06 9.33 -1.43
N THR A 20 5.84 9.75 -2.43
CA THR A 20 5.48 10.86 -3.33
C THR A 20 4.22 10.55 -4.11
N VAL A 21 4.11 9.36 -4.72
CA VAL A 21 2.94 8.97 -5.51
C VAL A 21 1.69 8.83 -4.65
N CYS A 22 1.83 8.41 -3.39
CA CYS A 22 0.71 8.35 -2.45
C CYS A 22 0.37 9.71 -1.80
N GLY A 23 1.21 10.74 -1.99
CA GLY A 23 1.07 12.03 -1.30
C GLY A 23 1.25 11.93 0.22
N VAL A 24 2.00 10.93 0.70
CA VAL A 24 2.21 10.69 2.14
C VAL A 24 3.67 10.89 2.51
N THR A 25 3.94 11.01 3.81
CA THR A 25 5.31 11.05 4.31
C THR A 25 5.97 9.68 4.28
N TYR A 26 7.29 9.65 4.12
CA TYR A 26 8.11 8.43 4.24
C TYR A 26 7.84 7.67 5.55
N GLN A 27 7.53 8.39 6.63
CA GLN A 27 7.17 7.81 7.93
C GLN A 27 5.86 7.04 7.87
N ALA A 28 4.86 7.52 7.11
CA ALA A 28 3.60 6.81 6.90
C ALA A 28 3.84 5.48 6.17
N VAL A 29 4.60 5.51 5.07
CA VAL A 29 4.99 4.30 4.32
C VAL A 29 5.73 3.31 5.21
N LYS A 30 6.70 3.79 6.00
CA LYS A 30 7.46 2.95 6.94
C LYS A 30 6.57 2.35 8.04
N LYS A 31 5.52 3.07 8.46
CA LYS A 31 4.52 2.58 9.41
C LYS A 31 3.64 1.50 8.78
N TRP A 32 3.31 1.63 7.50
CA TRP A 32 2.56 0.63 6.73
C TRP A 32 3.36 -0.64 6.51
N GLU A 33 4.64 -0.52 6.15
CA GLU A 33 5.60 -1.62 6.06
C GLU A 33 5.70 -2.36 7.40
N LYS A 34 5.94 -1.64 8.50
CA LYS A 34 6.06 -2.21 9.85
C LYS A 34 4.77 -2.90 10.31
N ARG A 35 3.60 -2.39 9.91
CA ARG A 35 2.29 -2.99 10.19
C ARG A 35 1.89 -4.08 9.18
N GLY A 36 2.55 -4.10 8.03
CA GLY A 36 2.22 -4.94 6.89
C GLY A 36 0.91 -4.59 6.18
N ARG A 37 0.27 -3.46 6.49
CA ARG A 37 -1.09 -3.15 6.03
C ARG A 37 -1.36 -1.66 5.99
N LEU A 38 -2.24 -1.26 5.07
CA LEU A 38 -2.71 0.10 4.89
C LEU A 38 -3.57 0.54 6.10
N PRO A 39 -3.70 1.86 6.35
CA PRO A 39 -4.57 2.38 7.39
C PRO A 39 -6.03 2.04 7.06
N ARG A 40 -6.88 1.88 8.11
CA ARG A 40 -8.30 1.54 7.96
C ARG A 40 -9.12 2.57 7.17
N THR A 41 -8.58 3.78 6.98
CA THR A 41 -9.13 4.82 6.11
C THR A 41 -9.14 4.42 4.63
N GLU A 42 -8.31 3.44 4.23
CA GLU A 42 -8.35 2.84 2.91
C GLU A 42 -9.52 1.83 2.80
N TRP A 43 -9.87 1.15 3.89
CA TRP A 43 -11.01 0.23 3.92
C TRP A 43 -12.34 0.95 3.78
N THR A 44 -12.45 2.16 4.31
CA THR A 44 -13.66 2.98 4.20
C THR A 44 -13.75 3.73 2.86
N GLY A 45 -12.74 3.63 2.00
CA GLY A 45 -12.73 4.28 0.68
C GLY A 45 -12.51 5.79 0.73
N GLU A 46 -12.21 6.36 1.90
CA GLU A 46 -11.87 7.79 2.05
C GLU A 46 -10.50 8.13 1.46
N THR A 47 -9.63 7.13 1.27
CA THR A 47 -8.30 7.29 0.69
C THR A 47 -8.06 6.29 -0.44
N SER A 48 -7.27 6.71 -1.44
CA SER A 48 -6.94 5.95 -2.65
C SER A 48 -5.42 5.71 -2.77
N TYR A 49 -4.73 5.40 -1.67
CA TYR A 49 -3.31 5.01 -1.73
C TYR A 49 -3.14 3.69 -2.48
N ALA A 50 -4.04 2.73 -2.30
CA ALA A 50 -4.00 1.45 -2.99
C ALA A 50 -4.09 1.61 -4.52
N THR A 51 -4.89 2.56 -5.01
CA THR A 51 -4.98 2.92 -6.45
C THR A 51 -3.70 3.60 -6.94
N GLN A 52 -3.12 4.50 -6.14
CA GLN A 52 -1.86 5.17 -6.47
C GLN A 52 -0.70 4.17 -6.52
N ILE A 53 -0.64 3.22 -5.58
CA ILE A 53 0.33 2.12 -5.57
C ILE A 53 0.12 1.19 -6.76
N GLU A 54 -1.12 0.85 -7.11
CA GLU A 54 -1.43 0.04 -8.29
C GLU A 54 -0.91 0.72 -9.58
N LYS A 55 -1.20 2.01 -9.76
CA LYS A 55 -0.67 2.79 -10.89
C LYS A 55 0.85 2.89 -10.87
N ALA A 56 1.44 3.11 -9.71
CA ALA A 56 2.89 3.24 -9.58
C ALA A 56 3.59 1.91 -9.91
N THR A 57 3.03 0.79 -9.46
CA THR A 57 3.58 -0.56 -9.67
C THR A 57 3.21 -1.14 -11.05
N ASP A 58 2.65 -0.34 -11.95
CA ASP A 58 2.21 -0.78 -13.28
C ASP A 58 1.24 -1.98 -13.22
N GLY A 59 0.35 -1.99 -12.23
CA GLY A 59 -0.62 -3.08 -12.01
C GLY A 59 -0.03 -4.35 -11.38
N ARG A 60 1.27 -4.38 -11.03
CA ARG A 60 1.89 -5.53 -10.32
C ARG A 60 1.21 -5.78 -8.97
N ILE A 61 0.79 -4.71 -8.28
CA ILE A 61 0.13 -4.81 -6.98
C ILE A 61 -1.24 -4.14 -7.06
N SER A 62 -2.29 -4.94 -7.15
CA SER A 62 -3.65 -4.40 -7.24
C SER A 62 -4.17 -3.90 -5.89
N ARG A 63 -5.03 -2.88 -5.91
CA ARG A 63 -5.65 -2.34 -4.68
C ARG A 63 -6.32 -3.42 -3.83
N LYS A 64 -6.96 -4.39 -4.50
CA LYS A 64 -7.69 -5.50 -3.86
C LYS A 64 -6.75 -6.40 -3.06
N GLN A 65 -5.51 -6.52 -3.54
CA GLN A 65 -4.45 -7.28 -2.91
C GLN A 65 -3.92 -6.58 -1.65
N LEU A 66 -3.89 -5.24 -1.63
CA LEU A 66 -3.49 -4.43 -0.48
C LEU A 66 -4.59 -4.30 0.59
N ILE A 67 -5.84 -4.25 0.13
CA ILE A 67 -7.06 -4.04 0.93
C ILE A 67 -7.60 -5.36 1.50
N SER A 68 -7.09 -6.53 1.12
CA SER A 68 -7.66 -7.85 1.44
C SER A 68 -8.15 -7.99 2.89
N THR A 69 -9.46 -7.77 3.06
CA THR A 69 -10.25 -8.08 4.25
C THR A 69 -10.57 -9.57 4.20
N PRO A 70 -10.27 -10.38 5.23
CA PRO A 70 -10.89 -11.70 5.35
C PRO A 70 -12.32 -11.53 5.88
N SER A 71 -13.24 -10.97 5.09
CA SER A 71 -14.67 -10.92 5.45
C SER A 71 -15.54 -10.79 4.21
N ALA A 72 -15.85 -11.94 3.64
CA ALA A 72 -17.13 -12.25 3.04
C ALA A 72 -17.29 -13.78 3.11
N GLU A 73 -17.53 -14.28 4.33
CA GLU A 73 -18.29 -15.52 4.58
C GLU A 73 -18.85 -15.48 6.01
#